data_AF-A0A7G5DN79-F1
#
_entry.id   AF-A0A7G5DN79-F1
#
_cell.length_a   1.000
_cell.length_b   1.000
_cell.length_c   1.000
_cell.angle_alpha   90.00
_cell.angle_beta   90.00
_cell.angle_gamma   90.00
#
_symmetry.space_group_name_H-M   'P 1'
#
loop_
_entity.id
_entity.type
_entity.pdbx_description
1 polymer ?
#
loop_
_entity_poly.entity_id
_entity_poly.type
_entity_poly.pdbx_seq_one_letter_code
_entity_poly.pdbx_strand_id
1 'polypeptide(L)'
;MRLFLLSLLSLLAAASVRAEPAEPKALLPLFELAGIHLLCEQSLPLLQRGQEEAEQKRLAQLFAGEAFCLDLARRVGARFEAEQLAEIRERLDSPLAQRFTSAERAVGEQPEGLAEYRQRLSEQPPRGVRLELVKRLDAAAQTTALASLLRYEVGKTQALLALRARGENLDEAELQARTQEQARAIRESSAQAVESFMLYAYRQLPSDQLAEYAALYEHASVNQLLSASIEAVPQLFGERREQLRKAASKP
;
A
#
# COMPACT_ATOMS: atom_id res chain seq x y z
N MET A 1 6.36 11.47 -63.86
CA MET A 1 5.53 11.35 -62.64
C MET A 1 5.93 10.15 -61.73
N ARG A 2 7.23 9.87 -61.54
CA ARG A 2 7.72 8.80 -60.63
C ARG A 2 8.68 9.29 -59.53
N LEU A 3 8.90 10.61 -59.44
CA LEU A 3 9.82 11.22 -58.48
C LEU A 3 9.15 11.83 -57.23
N PHE A 4 7.80 11.84 -57.16
CA PHE A 4 7.07 12.39 -56.00
C PHE A 4 6.63 11.33 -54.97
N LEU A 5 6.82 10.04 -55.25
CA LEU A 5 6.43 8.94 -54.34
C LEU A 5 7.54 8.52 -53.36
N LEU A 6 8.77 9.01 -53.54
CA LEU A 6 9.91 8.70 -52.66
C LEU A 6 10.10 9.68 -51.50
N SER A 7 9.42 10.84 -51.51
CA SER A 7 9.54 11.86 -50.46
C SER A 7 8.55 11.69 -49.30
N LEU A 8 7.53 10.83 -49.44
CA LEU A 8 6.51 10.58 -48.41
C LEU A 8 6.85 9.40 -47.49
N LEU A 9 7.81 8.54 -47.88
CA LEU A 9 8.27 7.42 -47.04
C LEU A 9 9.36 7.82 -46.04
N SER A 10 9.96 9.00 -46.18
CA SER A 10 11.04 9.51 -45.30
C SER A 10 10.52 10.21 -44.05
N LEU A 11 9.21 10.47 -43.94
CA LEU A 11 8.58 11.18 -42.81
C LEU A 11 7.99 10.24 -41.74
N LEU A 12 8.11 8.92 -41.92
CA LEU A 12 7.65 7.91 -40.95
C LEU A 12 8.75 7.45 -39.97
N ALA A 13 9.93 8.05 -40.00
CA ALA A 13 10.88 8.00 -38.89
C ALA A 13 10.46 9.00 -37.80
N ALA A 14 9.19 8.94 -37.37
CA ALA A 14 8.80 9.56 -36.12
C ALA A 14 9.61 8.88 -35.02
N ALA A 15 10.44 9.67 -34.36
CA ALA A 15 11.28 9.23 -33.27
C ALA A 15 10.45 8.40 -32.28
N SER A 16 10.78 7.11 -32.17
CA SER A 16 10.47 6.36 -30.96
C SER A 16 11.32 6.98 -29.85
N VAL A 17 10.90 8.13 -29.32
CA VAL A 17 11.31 8.58 -27.99
C VAL A 17 10.78 7.49 -27.07
N ARG A 18 11.64 6.51 -26.76
CA ARG A 18 11.37 5.61 -25.65
C ARG A 18 11.24 6.52 -24.44
N ALA A 19 10.04 6.58 -23.87
CA ALA A 19 9.83 7.15 -22.56
C ALA A 19 10.85 6.49 -21.61
N GLU A 20 11.59 7.31 -20.87
CA GLU A 20 12.57 6.78 -19.95
C GLU A 20 11.84 6.12 -18.78
N PRO A 21 12.21 4.88 -18.41
CA PRO A 21 11.60 4.20 -17.30
C PRO A 21 11.81 5.03 -16.03
N ALA A 22 10.78 5.12 -15.21
CA ALA A 22 10.86 5.93 -14.00
C ALA A 22 11.98 5.43 -13.05
N GLU A 23 12.76 6.38 -12.52
CA GLU A 23 13.70 6.04 -11.45
C GLU A 23 12.93 5.56 -10.21
N PRO A 24 13.33 4.42 -9.58
CA PRO A 24 12.63 3.89 -8.41
C PRO A 24 12.46 4.91 -7.26
N LYS A 25 13.43 5.81 -7.07
CA LYS A 25 13.35 6.85 -6.04
C LYS A 25 12.24 7.87 -6.31
N ALA A 26 11.84 8.06 -7.56
CA ALA A 26 10.75 8.98 -7.93
C ALA A 26 9.38 8.49 -7.42
N LEU A 27 9.23 7.20 -7.12
CA LEU A 27 8.01 6.65 -6.53
C LEU A 27 7.89 6.90 -5.03
N LEU A 28 8.99 7.16 -4.30
CA LEU A 28 8.93 7.28 -2.83
C LEU A 28 7.97 8.40 -2.36
N PRO A 29 8.00 9.63 -2.93
CA PRO A 29 7.02 10.64 -2.57
C PRO A 29 5.59 10.27 -2.98
N LEU A 30 5.41 9.50 -4.06
CA LEU A 30 4.08 9.04 -4.48
C LEU A 30 3.53 7.97 -3.55
N PHE A 31 4.40 7.10 -3.03
CA PHE A 31 4.03 6.14 -2.00
C PHE A 31 3.59 6.82 -0.71
N GLU A 32 4.21 7.94 -0.34
CA GLU A 32 3.77 8.77 0.79
C GLU A 32 2.37 9.34 0.54
N LEU A 33 2.17 10.00 -0.61
CA LEU A 33 0.87 10.57 -0.99
C LEU A 33 -0.25 9.53 -1.13
N ALA A 34 0.08 8.32 -1.59
CA ALA A 34 -0.87 7.22 -1.74
C ALA A 34 -1.06 6.38 -0.47
N GLY A 35 -0.36 6.70 0.63
CA GLY A 35 -0.43 5.94 1.88
C GLY A 35 0.28 4.57 1.87
N ILE A 36 0.98 4.23 0.78
CA ILE A 36 1.79 3.00 0.66
C ILE A 36 3.01 3.07 1.59
N HIS A 37 3.60 4.25 1.77
CA HIS A 37 4.78 4.45 2.62
C HIS A 37 4.55 3.96 4.06
N LEU A 38 3.34 4.17 4.59
CA LEU A 38 2.97 3.73 5.93
C LEU A 38 3.10 2.21 6.10
N LEU A 39 2.82 1.42 5.06
CA LEU A 39 3.02 -0.03 5.09
C LEU A 39 4.50 -0.36 5.35
N CYS A 40 5.41 0.33 4.65
CA CYS A 40 6.85 0.12 4.79
C CYS A 40 7.34 0.54 6.19
N GLU A 41 6.92 1.71 6.67
CA GLU A 41 7.31 2.21 8.00
C GLU A 41 6.79 1.32 9.15
N GLN A 42 5.55 0.85 9.04
CA GLN A 42 4.92 0.05 10.10
C GLN A 42 5.37 -1.41 10.11
N SER A 43 5.93 -1.92 9.01
CA SER A 43 6.35 -3.32 8.90
C SER A 43 7.33 -3.72 10.01
N LEU A 44 8.43 -2.98 10.18
CA LEU A 44 9.45 -3.33 11.18
C LEU A 44 8.96 -3.24 12.64
N PRO A 45 8.37 -2.12 13.10
CA PRO A 45 7.87 -2.03 14.47
C PRO A 45 6.85 -3.11 14.81
N LEU A 46 6.00 -3.49 13.84
CA LEU A 46 5.02 -4.57 14.05
C LEU A 46 5.71 -5.93 14.18
N LEU A 47 6.70 -6.23 13.31
CA LEU A 47 7.45 -7.49 13.34
C LEU A 47 8.25 -7.68 14.62
N GLN A 48 8.83 -6.61 15.17
CA GLN A 48 9.69 -6.65 16.36
C GLN A 48 8.91 -6.89 17.67
N ARG A 49 7.58 -6.72 17.68
CA ARG A 49 6.77 -6.92 18.89
C ARG A 49 6.92 -8.35 19.42
N GLY A 50 7.33 -8.45 20.69
CA GLY A 50 7.49 -9.73 21.37
C GLY A 50 8.72 -10.55 20.94
N GLN A 51 9.62 -9.99 20.11
CA GLN A 51 10.86 -10.65 19.70
C GLN A 51 12.01 -10.31 20.65
N GLU A 52 12.97 -11.22 20.79
CA GLU A 52 14.22 -10.97 21.52
C GLU A 52 15.16 -10.04 20.76
N GLU A 53 16.10 -9.39 21.45
CA GLU A 53 16.98 -8.35 20.89
C GLU A 53 17.76 -8.83 19.64
N ALA A 54 18.25 -10.07 19.66
CA ALA A 54 18.97 -10.65 18.53
C ALA A 54 18.09 -10.74 17.27
N GLU A 55 16.85 -11.20 17.42
CA GLU A 55 15.90 -11.30 16.31
C GLU A 55 15.40 -9.91 15.89
N GLN A 56 15.23 -8.97 16.83
CA GLN A 56 14.91 -7.58 16.50
C GLN A 56 15.97 -6.93 15.60
N LYS A 57 17.28 -7.12 15.90
CA LYS A 57 18.38 -6.63 15.07
C LYS A 57 18.36 -7.25 13.68
N ARG A 58 18.06 -8.54 13.60
CA ARG A 58 17.97 -9.26 12.33
C ARG A 58 16.78 -8.77 11.48
N LEU A 59 15.63 -8.57 12.10
CA LEU A 59 14.46 -7.99 11.44
C LEU A 59 14.76 -6.57 10.95
N ALA A 60 15.47 -5.76 11.72
CA ALA A 60 15.86 -4.41 11.31
C ALA A 60 16.71 -4.40 10.03
N GLN A 61 17.61 -5.38 9.84
CA GLN A 61 18.39 -5.50 8.60
C GLN A 61 17.55 -5.81 7.36
N LEU A 62 16.40 -6.48 7.53
CA LEU A 62 15.58 -6.97 6.42
C LEU A 62 14.35 -6.11 6.13
N PHE A 63 13.83 -5.42 7.15
CA PHE A 63 12.57 -4.70 7.10
C PHE A 63 12.69 -3.21 7.46
N ALA A 64 13.90 -2.65 7.56
CA ALA A 64 14.09 -1.20 7.75
C ALA A 64 13.27 -0.40 6.74
N GLY A 65 12.42 0.50 7.22
CA GLY A 65 11.34 1.13 6.45
C GLY A 65 11.81 1.76 5.14
N GLU A 66 12.85 2.60 5.17
CA GLU A 66 13.36 3.27 3.96
C GLU A 66 13.90 2.28 2.90
N ALA A 67 14.73 1.32 3.32
CA ALA A 67 15.32 0.34 2.41
C ALA A 67 14.25 -0.61 1.86
N PHE A 68 13.33 -1.05 2.71
CA PHE A 68 12.18 -1.87 2.34
C PHE A 68 11.28 -1.15 1.33
N CYS A 69 11.00 0.13 1.56
CA CYS A 69 10.20 0.98 0.68
C CYS A 69 10.87 1.18 -0.68
N LEU A 70 12.19 1.39 -0.70
CA LEU A 70 12.94 1.50 -1.95
C LEU A 70 12.94 0.20 -2.75
N ASP A 71 13.00 -0.96 -2.10
CA ASP A 71 12.89 -2.25 -2.77
C ASP A 71 11.48 -2.52 -3.32
N LEU A 72 10.44 -2.07 -2.64
CA LEU A 72 9.08 -2.06 -3.18
C LEU A 72 9.00 -1.13 -4.40
N ALA A 73 9.53 0.07 -4.30
CA ALA A 73 9.54 1.06 -5.37
C ALA A 73 10.28 0.58 -6.62
N ARG A 74 11.37 -0.20 -6.47
CA ARG A 74 12.07 -0.84 -7.60
C ARG A 74 11.19 -1.83 -8.37
N ARG A 75 10.37 -2.61 -7.67
CA ARG A 75 9.46 -3.59 -8.30
C ARG A 75 8.31 -2.92 -9.00
N VAL A 76 7.74 -1.91 -8.35
CA VAL A 76 6.59 -1.18 -8.86
C VAL A 76 6.99 -0.27 -10.01
N GLY A 77 8.11 0.46 -9.87
CA GLY A 77 8.58 1.47 -10.83
C GLY A 77 8.87 0.94 -12.23
N ALA A 78 9.22 -0.34 -12.37
CA ALA A 78 9.40 -0.97 -13.69
C ALA A 78 8.12 -0.99 -14.56
N ARG A 79 6.97 -0.62 -14.00
CA ARG A 79 5.66 -0.60 -14.68
C ARG A 79 5.20 0.82 -15.03
N PHE A 80 6.01 1.85 -14.77
CA PHE A 80 5.60 3.25 -14.91
C PHE A 80 6.58 4.05 -15.76
N GLU A 81 6.00 4.88 -16.61
CA GLU A 81 6.70 5.95 -17.29
C GLU A 81 6.68 7.23 -16.46
N ALA A 82 7.64 8.13 -16.68
CA ALA A 82 7.75 9.38 -15.93
C ALA A 82 6.48 10.26 -16.01
N GLU A 83 5.79 10.27 -17.15
CA GLU A 83 4.54 11.02 -17.35
C GLU A 83 3.42 10.51 -16.42
N GLN A 84 3.28 9.19 -16.28
CA GLN A 84 2.29 8.60 -15.38
C GLN A 84 2.59 8.97 -13.91
N LEU A 85 3.87 9.04 -13.53
CA LEU A 85 4.26 9.48 -12.19
C LEU A 85 3.93 10.95 -11.93
N ALA A 86 4.06 11.80 -12.95
CA ALA A 86 3.68 13.21 -12.87
C ALA A 86 2.17 13.38 -12.70
N GLU A 87 1.35 12.64 -13.45
CA GLU A 87 -0.11 12.63 -13.29
C GLU A 87 -0.54 12.19 -11.89
N ILE A 88 0.07 11.13 -11.35
CA ILE A 88 -0.23 10.65 -10.00
C ILE A 88 0.09 11.75 -8.99
N ARG A 89 1.24 12.41 -9.13
CA ARG A 89 1.65 13.51 -8.25
C ARG A 89 0.62 14.64 -8.28
N GLU A 90 0.28 15.13 -9.46
CA GLU A 90 -0.66 16.25 -9.62
C GLU A 90 -1.99 15.99 -8.93
N ARG A 91 -2.48 14.75 -8.99
CA ARG A 91 -3.74 14.35 -8.36
C ARG A 91 -3.62 14.23 -6.85
N LEU A 92 -2.65 13.45 -6.38
CA LEU A 92 -2.53 13.11 -4.97
C LEU A 92 -1.91 14.22 -4.12
N ASP A 93 -1.26 15.20 -4.75
CA ASP A 93 -0.75 16.42 -4.09
C ASP A 93 -1.68 17.63 -4.30
N SER A 94 -2.91 17.41 -4.80
CA SER A 94 -3.89 18.48 -4.99
C SER A 94 -4.33 19.10 -3.65
N PRO A 95 -4.81 20.36 -3.63
CA PRO A 95 -5.34 20.98 -2.40
C PRO A 95 -6.49 20.20 -1.75
N LEU A 96 -7.27 19.47 -2.57
CA LEU A 96 -8.30 18.57 -2.07
C LEU A 96 -7.65 17.39 -1.33
N ALA A 97 -6.70 16.69 -1.96
CA ALA A 97 -6.03 15.56 -1.33
C ALA A 97 -5.31 15.96 -0.03
N GLN A 98 -4.57 17.07 -0.03
CA GLN A 98 -3.89 17.59 1.17
C GLN A 98 -4.85 17.85 2.34
N ARG A 99 -6.07 18.33 2.06
CA ARG A 99 -7.11 18.54 3.08
C ARG A 99 -7.54 17.21 3.72
N PHE A 100 -7.73 16.18 2.90
CA PHE A 100 -8.10 14.84 3.39
C PHE A 100 -6.95 14.19 4.16
N THR A 101 -5.72 14.25 3.66
CA THR A 101 -4.52 13.79 4.38
C THR A 101 -4.35 14.48 5.73
N SER A 102 -4.63 15.79 5.81
CA SER A 102 -4.61 16.52 7.08
C SER A 102 -5.69 16.02 8.05
N ALA A 103 -6.89 15.72 7.56
CA ALA A 103 -7.97 15.17 8.37
C ALA A 103 -7.64 13.75 8.90
N GLU A 104 -6.98 12.93 8.09
CA GLU A 104 -6.49 11.61 8.48
C GLU A 104 -5.40 11.69 9.55
N ARG A 105 -4.42 12.58 9.37
CA ARG A 105 -3.35 12.79 10.35
C ARG A 105 -3.89 13.24 11.71
N ALA A 106 -4.88 14.13 11.71
CA ALA A 106 -5.52 14.60 12.94
C ALA A 106 -6.17 13.46 13.76
N VAL A 107 -6.55 12.34 13.13
CA VAL A 107 -7.02 11.15 13.86
C VAL A 107 -5.89 10.48 14.65
N GLY A 108 -4.68 10.42 14.09
CA GLY A 108 -3.51 9.85 14.76
C GLY A 108 -3.02 10.69 15.93
N GLU A 109 -3.21 12.00 15.87
CA GLU A 109 -2.88 12.95 16.94
C GLU A 109 -3.87 12.88 18.13
N GLN A 110 -5.10 12.40 17.89
CA GLN A 110 -6.17 12.30 18.90
C GLN A 110 -6.91 10.95 18.81
N PRO A 111 -6.27 9.85 19.20
CA PRO A 111 -6.79 8.50 18.99
C PRO A 111 -8.05 8.18 19.81
N GLU A 112 -8.28 8.86 20.94
CA GLU A 112 -9.41 8.61 21.83
C GLU A 112 -10.75 8.91 21.15
N GLY A 113 -10.80 9.97 20.32
CA GLY A 113 -12.03 10.37 19.65
C GLY A 113 -12.54 9.35 18.63
N LEU A 114 -11.65 8.56 18.02
CA LEU A 114 -12.04 7.45 17.13
C LEU A 114 -12.69 6.30 17.91
N ALA A 115 -12.18 5.99 19.11
CA ALA A 115 -12.74 4.92 19.95
C ALA A 115 -14.17 5.27 20.41
N GLU A 116 -14.38 6.50 20.89
CA GLU A 116 -15.72 6.99 21.25
C GLU A 116 -16.67 7.05 20.04
N TYR A 117 -16.15 7.44 18.87
CA TYR A 117 -16.94 7.45 17.64
C TYR A 117 -17.41 6.05 17.23
N ARG A 118 -16.54 5.04 17.35
CA ARG A 118 -16.89 3.63 17.06
C ARG A 118 -18.01 3.11 17.95
N GLN A 119 -18.03 3.48 19.22
CA GLN A 119 -19.13 3.13 20.13
C GLN A 119 -20.45 3.73 19.63
N ARG A 120 -20.45 5.03 19.29
CA ARG A 120 -21.63 5.74 18.76
C ARG A 120 -22.14 5.20 17.44
N LEU A 121 -21.26 4.71 16.54
CA LEU A 121 -21.68 4.14 15.25
C LEU A 121 -22.65 2.96 15.41
N SER A 122 -22.55 2.21 16.51
CA SER A 122 -23.48 1.08 16.78
C SER A 122 -24.88 1.54 17.14
N GLU A 123 -25.00 2.73 17.75
CA GLU A 123 -26.28 3.33 18.18
C GLU A 123 -26.87 4.26 17.10
N GLN A 124 -25.99 4.91 16.33
CA GLN A 124 -26.32 5.92 15.33
C GLN A 124 -25.57 5.61 14.04
N PRO A 125 -26.13 4.74 13.17
CA PRO A 125 -25.48 4.41 11.92
C PRO A 125 -25.35 5.64 11.02
N PRO A 126 -24.29 5.74 10.20
CA PRO A 126 -24.11 6.85 9.29
C PRO A 126 -25.24 6.89 8.25
N ARG A 127 -25.51 8.08 7.69
CA ARG A 127 -26.43 8.22 6.56
C ARG A 127 -25.96 7.32 5.41
N GLY A 128 -26.87 6.57 4.79
CA GLY A 128 -26.53 5.60 3.73
C GLY A 128 -25.65 6.18 2.62
N VAL A 129 -25.97 7.38 2.13
CA VAL A 129 -25.15 8.07 1.11
C VAL A 129 -23.70 8.27 1.55
N ARG A 130 -23.49 8.59 2.83
CA ARG A 130 -22.14 8.80 3.36
C ARG A 130 -21.35 7.50 3.45
N LEU A 131 -22.02 6.43 3.86
CA LEU A 131 -21.45 5.09 3.91
C LEU A 131 -21.01 4.62 2.51
N GLU A 132 -21.85 4.82 1.50
CA GLU A 132 -21.52 4.43 0.12
C GLU A 132 -20.35 5.22 -0.45
N LEU A 133 -20.22 6.51 -0.12
CA LEU A 133 -19.04 7.30 -0.50
C LEU A 133 -17.75 6.79 0.16
N VAL A 134 -17.79 6.42 1.44
CA VAL A 134 -16.64 5.83 2.13
C VAL A 134 -16.25 4.49 1.51
N LYS A 135 -17.22 3.62 1.21
CA LYS A 135 -16.96 2.34 0.53
C LYS A 135 -16.38 2.53 -0.87
N ARG A 136 -16.90 3.49 -1.64
CA ARG A 136 -16.36 3.85 -2.96
C ARG A 136 -14.91 4.32 -2.85
N LEU A 137 -14.61 5.20 -1.89
CA LEU A 137 -13.25 5.64 -1.63
C LEU A 137 -12.34 4.48 -1.23
N ASP A 138 -12.74 3.63 -0.30
CA ASP A 138 -11.94 2.46 0.12
C ASP A 138 -11.65 1.51 -1.05
N ALA A 139 -12.64 1.27 -1.92
CA ALA A 139 -12.47 0.46 -3.11
C ALA A 139 -11.44 1.07 -4.09
N ALA A 140 -11.45 2.39 -4.25
CA ALA A 140 -10.54 3.11 -5.14
C ALA A 140 -9.12 3.25 -4.56
N ALA A 141 -9.02 3.68 -3.29
CA ALA A 141 -7.77 3.87 -2.56
C ALA A 141 -7.16 2.56 -2.06
N GLN A 142 -7.90 1.45 -2.13
CA GLN A 142 -7.50 0.12 -1.71
C GLN A 142 -6.99 0.06 -0.26
N THR A 143 -7.51 0.93 0.61
CA THR A 143 -7.01 1.09 1.99
C THR A 143 -7.20 -0.19 2.80
N THR A 144 -8.37 -0.82 2.72
CA THR A 144 -8.63 -2.14 3.34
C THR A 144 -7.70 -3.21 2.80
N ALA A 145 -7.40 -3.21 1.50
CA ALA A 145 -6.50 -4.19 0.90
C ALA A 145 -5.08 -4.03 1.45
N LEU A 146 -4.53 -2.80 1.45
CA LEU A 146 -3.20 -2.51 2.01
C LEU A 146 -3.12 -2.82 3.52
N ALA A 147 -4.13 -2.41 4.30
CA ALA A 147 -4.15 -2.63 5.75
C ALA A 147 -4.26 -4.13 6.11
N SER A 148 -5.12 -4.87 5.41
CA SER A 148 -5.23 -6.32 5.59
C SER A 148 -3.96 -7.05 5.15
N LEU A 149 -3.33 -6.63 4.06
CA LEU A 149 -2.10 -7.21 3.54
C LEU A 149 -0.93 -7.01 4.51
N LEU A 150 -0.73 -5.80 5.03
CA LEU A 150 0.28 -5.55 6.06
C LEU A 150 0.07 -6.46 7.29
N ARG A 151 -1.14 -6.52 7.83
CA ARG A 151 -1.45 -7.37 8.99
C ARG A 151 -1.21 -8.84 8.71
N TYR A 152 -1.61 -9.31 7.54
CA TYR A 152 -1.41 -10.70 7.12
C TYR A 152 0.06 -11.05 6.95
N GLU A 153 0.83 -10.24 6.22
CA GLU A 153 2.25 -10.51 5.95
C GLU A 153 3.13 -10.39 7.20
N VAL A 154 2.82 -9.45 8.09
CA VAL A 154 3.45 -9.36 9.42
C VAL A 154 3.12 -10.61 10.24
N GLY A 155 1.85 -10.98 10.36
CA GLY A 155 1.43 -12.15 11.13
C GLY A 155 2.02 -13.46 10.60
N LYS A 156 2.08 -13.61 9.27
CA LYS A 156 2.72 -14.74 8.60
C LYS A 156 4.21 -14.82 8.93
N THR A 157 4.90 -13.68 8.92
CA THR A 157 6.33 -13.61 9.29
C THR A 157 6.54 -13.94 10.76
N GLN A 158 5.71 -13.43 11.67
CA GLN A 158 5.76 -13.79 13.10
C GLN A 158 5.50 -15.28 13.34
N ALA A 159 4.57 -15.88 12.58
CA ALA A 159 4.32 -17.32 12.64
C ALA A 159 5.57 -18.13 12.23
N LEU A 160 6.26 -17.72 11.17
CA LEU A 160 7.55 -18.32 10.77
C LEU A 160 8.58 -18.25 11.90
N LEU A 161 8.73 -17.08 12.54
CA LEU A 161 9.68 -16.91 13.65
C LEU A 161 9.33 -17.83 14.83
N ALA A 162 8.06 -17.92 15.20
CA ALA A 162 7.61 -18.79 16.29
C ALA A 162 7.78 -20.29 15.96
N LEU A 163 7.54 -20.70 14.72
CA LEU A 163 7.82 -22.06 14.24
C LEU A 163 9.32 -22.38 14.32
N ARG A 164 10.17 -21.45 13.90
CA ARG A 164 11.62 -21.60 13.95
C ARG A 164 12.16 -21.69 15.37
N ALA A 165 11.61 -20.93 16.31
CA ALA A 165 11.95 -21.07 17.73
C ALA A 165 11.63 -22.48 18.29
N ARG A 166 10.73 -23.24 17.63
CA ARG A 166 10.39 -24.63 17.95
C ARG A 166 11.11 -25.67 17.07
N GLY A 167 12.03 -25.25 16.22
CA GLY A 167 12.78 -26.13 15.31
C GLY A 167 12.09 -26.46 13.99
N GLU A 168 10.91 -25.88 13.70
CA GLU A 168 10.25 -26.01 12.40
C GLU A 168 10.77 -24.94 11.42
N ASN A 169 10.94 -25.28 10.14
CA ASN A 169 11.51 -24.36 9.16
C ASN A 169 10.79 -24.45 7.80
N LEU A 170 9.51 -24.07 7.81
CA LEU A 170 8.64 -24.12 6.64
C LEU A 170 9.10 -23.19 5.52
N ASP A 171 8.86 -23.60 4.29
CA ASP A 171 8.98 -22.70 3.14
C ASP A 171 7.76 -21.77 2.98
N GLU A 172 7.82 -20.87 2.00
CA GLU A 172 6.79 -19.86 1.76
C GLU A 172 5.43 -20.47 1.39
N ALA A 173 5.42 -21.59 0.65
CA ALA A 173 4.22 -22.25 0.19
C ALA A 173 3.53 -23.02 1.31
N GLU A 174 4.31 -23.75 2.12
CA GLU A 174 3.84 -24.43 3.32
C GLU A 174 3.29 -23.44 4.35
N LEU A 175 4.02 -22.34 4.57
CA LEU A 175 3.59 -21.28 5.48
C LEU A 175 2.29 -20.62 4.98
N GLN A 176 2.19 -20.34 3.67
CA GLN A 176 0.94 -19.82 3.08
C GLN A 176 -0.23 -20.76 3.32
N ALA A 177 -0.07 -22.05 3.07
CA ALA A 177 -1.13 -23.04 3.26
C ALA A 177 -1.63 -23.07 4.72
N ARG A 178 -0.73 -22.90 5.70
CA ARG A 178 -1.10 -22.88 7.13
C ARG A 178 -1.73 -21.56 7.58
N THR A 179 -1.46 -20.44 6.93
CA THR A 179 -1.95 -19.12 7.37
C THR A 179 -3.15 -18.60 6.58
N GLN A 180 -3.44 -19.16 5.41
CA GLN A 180 -4.42 -18.60 4.48
C GLN A 180 -5.85 -18.53 5.04
N GLU A 181 -6.24 -19.44 5.94
CA GLU A 181 -7.55 -19.42 6.59
C GLU A 181 -7.77 -18.12 7.40
N GLN A 182 -6.69 -17.52 7.92
CA GLN A 182 -6.76 -16.27 8.69
C GLN A 182 -6.96 -15.04 7.81
N ALA A 183 -6.64 -15.12 6.51
CA ALA A 183 -6.65 -13.97 5.61
C ALA A 183 -8.05 -13.33 5.51
N ARG A 184 -9.11 -14.16 5.51
CA ARG A 184 -10.49 -13.67 5.44
C ARG A 184 -10.87 -12.87 6.69
N ALA A 185 -10.65 -13.43 7.88
CA ALA A 185 -10.97 -12.76 9.14
C ALA A 185 -10.17 -11.46 9.30
N ILE A 186 -8.89 -11.46 8.90
CA ILE A 186 -8.06 -10.25 8.87
C ILE A 186 -8.68 -9.20 7.95
N ARG A 187 -9.05 -9.58 6.72
CA ARG A 187 -9.68 -8.66 5.76
C ARG A 187 -10.98 -8.07 6.26
N GLU A 188 -11.87 -8.89 6.83
CA GLU A 188 -13.14 -8.44 7.40
C GLU A 188 -12.92 -7.46 8.56
N SER A 189 -12.01 -7.77 9.47
CA SER A 189 -11.67 -6.88 10.60
C SER A 189 -11.00 -5.57 10.12
N SER A 190 -10.16 -5.63 9.08
CA SER A 190 -9.54 -4.44 8.48
C SER A 190 -10.58 -3.56 7.81
N ALA A 191 -11.54 -4.14 7.09
CA ALA A 191 -12.61 -3.40 6.44
C ALA A 191 -13.43 -2.59 7.45
N GLN A 192 -13.82 -3.21 8.57
CA GLN A 192 -14.54 -2.52 9.65
C GLN A 192 -13.69 -1.40 10.29
N ALA A 193 -12.40 -1.65 10.49
CA ALA A 193 -11.49 -0.67 11.05
C ALA A 193 -11.30 0.54 10.12
N VAL A 194 -11.15 0.31 8.82
CA VAL A 194 -11.00 1.34 7.77
C VAL A 194 -12.28 2.12 7.58
N GLU A 195 -13.45 1.45 7.49
CA GLU A 195 -14.74 2.12 7.34
C GLU A 195 -15.01 3.09 8.49
N SER A 196 -14.86 2.61 9.74
CA SER A 196 -15.03 3.46 10.93
C SER A 196 -14.00 4.58 11.00
N PHE A 197 -12.76 4.33 10.56
CA PHE A 197 -11.72 5.35 10.47
C PHE A 197 -12.09 6.44 9.46
N MET A 198 -12.46 6.09 8.22
CA MET A 198 -12.82 7.05 7.17
C MET A 198 -14.07 7.85 7.53
N LEU A 199 -15.08 7.21 8.10
CA LEU A 199 -16.28 7.90 8.60
C LEU A 199 -15.92 8.95 9.65
N TYR A 200 -15.01 8.61 10.57
CA TYR A 200 -14.52 9.54 11.59
C TYR A 200 -13.64 10.63 11.00
N ALA A 201 -12.58 10.28 10.27
CA ALA A 201 -11.60 11.20 9.71
C ALA A 201 -12.29 12.29 8.87
N TYR A 202 -13.24 11.88 8.03
CA TYR A 202 -13.87 12.81 7.10
C TYR A 202 -15.15 13.44 7.67
N ARG A 203 -15.54 13.20 8.92
CA ARG A 203 -16.86 13.60 9.47
C ARG A 203 -17.22 15.08 9.32
N GLN A 204 -16.21 15.95 9.20
CA GLN A 204 -16.36 17.40 9.01
C GLN A 204 -16.21 17.85 7.54
N LEU A 205 -15.91 16.93 6.63
CA LEU A 205 -15.75 17.19 5.21
C LEU A 205 -17.07 16.96 4.45
N PRO A 206 -17.49 17.93 3.61
CA PRO A 206 -18.67 17.79 2.76
C PRO A 206 -18.67 16.54 1.88
N SER A 207 -19.86 16.05 1.53
CA SER A 207 -19.99 14.77 0.80
C SER A 207 -19.65 14.89 -0.69
N ASP A 208 -19.87 16.06 -1.29
CA ASP A 208 -19.36 16.42 -2.63
C ASP A 208 -17.83 16.37 -2.67
N GLN A 209 -17.15 16.95 -1.67
CA GLN A 209 -15.68 16.86 -1.57
C GLN A 209 -15.19 15.42 -1.37
N LEU A 210 -15.90 14.60 -0.59
CA LEU A 210 -15.57 13.18 -0.46
C LEU A 210 -15.75 12.41 -1.79
N ALA A 211 -16.76 12.76 -2.57
CA ALA A 211 -16.98 12.16 -3.89
C ALA A 211 -15.87 12.57 -4.88
N GLU A 212 -15.45 13.83 -4.86
CA GLU A 212 -14.31 14.32 -5.65
C GLU A 212 -12.99 13.66 -5.22
N TYR A 213 -12.79 13.47 -3.91
CA TYR A 213 -11.60 12.81 -3.38
C TYR A 213 -11.54 11.34 -3.82
N ALA A 214 -12.66 10.61 -3.78
CA ALA A 214 -12.74 9.26 -4.34
C ALA A 214 -12.37 9.22 -5.84
N ALA A 215 -12.82 10.21 -6.61
CA ALA A 215 -12.51 10.30 -8.04
C ALA A 215 -11.00 10.49 -8.33
N LEU A 216 -10.23 11.07 -7.41
CA LEU A 216 -8.76 11.13 -7.55
C LEU A 216 -8.13 9.74 -7.57
N TYR A 217 -8.59 8.84 -6.69
CA TYR A 217 -8.09 7.46 -6.59
C TYR A 217 -8.63 6.52 -7.67
N GLU A 218 -9.78 6.86 -8.26
CA GLU A 218 -10.34 6.12 -9.39
C GLU A 218 -9.58 6.36 -10.70
N HIS A 219 -8.71 7.37 -10.76
CA HIS A 219 -7.91 7.62 -11.94
C HIS A 219 -7.00 6.43 -12.26
N ALA A 220 -6.89 6.08 -13.55
CA ALA A 220 -6.21 4.87 -14.00
C ALA A 220 -4.76 4.78 -13.50
N SER A 221 -3.99 5.86 -13.56
CA SER A 221 -2.60 5.89 -13.12
C SER A 221 -2.46 5.71 -11.60
N VAL A 222 -3.36 6.27 -10.79
CA VAL A 222 -3.38 6.08 -9.33
C VAL A 222 -3.77 4.64 -8.97
N ASN A 223 -4.82 4.10 -9.61
CA ASN A 223 -5.26 2.74 -9.38
C ASN A 223 -4.17 1.72 -9.78
N GLN A 224 -3.47 1.97 -10.89
CA GLN A 224 -2.34 1.15 -11.32
C GLN A 224 -1.22 1.14 -10.26
N LEU A 225 -0.89 2.29 -9.66
CA LEU A 225 0.11 2.39 -8.58
C LEU A 225 -0.26 1.51 -7.38
N LEU A 226 -1.51 1.61 -6.93
CA LEU A 226 -2.00 0.85 -5.78
C LEU A 226 -2.04 -0.65 -6.07
N SER A 227 -2.57 -1.03 -7.23
CA SER A 227 -2.65 -2.44 -7.64
C SER A 227 -1.27 -3.07 -7.80
N ALA A 228 -0.33 -2.38 -8.46
CA ALA A 228 1.04 -2.85 -8.60
C ALA A 228 1.75 -3.00 -7.24
N SER A 229 1.47 -2.09 -6.30
CA SER A 229 2.02 -2.17 -4.94
C SER A 229 1.46 -3.36 -4.17
N ILE A 230 0.14 -3.60 -4.24
CA ILE A 230 -0.52 -4.74 -3.60
C ILE A 230 -0.02 -6.08 -4.15
N GLU A 231 0.26 -6.17 -5.44
CA GLU A 231 0.86 -7.37 -6.04
C GLU A 231 2.32 -7.59 -5.60
N ALA A 232 3.09 -6.52 -5.42
CA ALA A 232 4.52 -6.60 -5.13
C ALA A 232 4.83 -6.85 -3.65
N VAL A 233 3.99 -6.38 -2.73
CA VAL A 233 4.20 -6.51 -1.28
C VAL A 233 4.38 -7.96 -0.81
N PRO A 234 3.51 -8.94 -1.15
CA PRO A 234 3.65 -10.32 -0.70
C PRO A 234 4.96 -10.96 -1.18
N GLN A 235 5.37 -10.63 -2.40
CA GLN A 235 6.62 -11.14 -2.98
C GLN A 235 7.82 -10.63 -2.20
N LEU A 236 7.85 -9.32 -1.90
CA LEU A 236 8.93 -8.71 -1.12
C LEU A 236 9.00 -9.31 0.29
N PHE A 237 7.87 -9.47 0.97
CA PHE A 237 7.80 -10.13 2.28
C PHE A 237 8.28 -11.59 2.23
N GLY A 238 7.84 -12.37 1.23
CA GLY A 238 8.27 -13.75 1.02
C GLY A 238 9.78 -13.88 0.83
N GLU A 239 10.40 -12.98 0.07
CA GLU A 239 11.85 -12.94 -0.10
C GLU A 239 12.60 -12.61 1.19
N ARG A 240 12.07 -11.71 2.03
CA ARG A 240 12.65 -11.44 3.35
C ARG A 240 12.50 -12.64 4.29
N ARG A 241 11.36 -13.32 4.27
CA ARG A 241 11.16 -14.57 5.00
C ARG A 241 12.14 -15.66 4.56
N GLU A 242 12.42 -15.77 3.27
CA GLU A 242 13.42 -16.71 2.76
C GLU A 242 14.84 -16.37 3.24
N GLN A 243 15.18 -15.08 3.34
CA GLN A 243 16.46 -14.64 3.95
C GLN A 243 16.52 -14.97 5.45
N LEU A 244 15.41 -14.80 6.17
CA LEU A 244 15.27 -15.26 7.57
C LEU A 244 15.45 -16.79 7.68
N ARG A 245 14.91 -17.55 6.75
CA ARG A 245 15.04 -19.01 6.72
C ARG A 245 16.49 -19.46 6.53
N LYS A 246 17.17 -18.91 5.51
CA LYS A 246 18.53 -19.29 5.11
C LYS A 246 19.61 -18.93 6.12
N ALA A 247 19.54 -17.75 6.74
CA ALA A 247 20.61 -17.30 7.63
C ALA A 247 20.67 -18.05 8.99
N ALA A 248 19.71 -18.92 9.32
CA ALA A 248 19.81 -19.85 10.45
C ALA A 248 20.33 -21.24 10.07
N SER A 249 20.49 -21.53 8.77
CA SER A 249 21.07 -22.78 8.27
C SER A 249 22.59 -22.68 8.09
N LYS A 250 23.19 -21.51 8.36
CA LYS A 250 24.63 -21.34 8.43
C LYS A 250 25.08 -21.51 9.90
N PRO A 251 25.95 -22.49 10.20
CA PRO A 251 26.48 -22.70 11.54
C PRO A 251 27.32 -21.51 12.02
#